data_AF-A0A1W0WBI6-F1
#
_entry.id   AF-A0A1W0WBI6-F1
#
_cell.length_a   1.000
_cell.length_b   1.000
_cell.length_c   1.000
_cell.angle_alpha   90.00
_cell.angle_beta   90.00
_cell.angle_gamma   90.00
#
_symmetry.space_group_name_H-M   'P 1'
#
loop_
_entity.id
_entity.type
_entity.pdbx_description
1 polymer ?
#
loop_
_entity_poly.entity_id
_entity_poly.type
_entity_poly.pdbx_seq_one_letter_code
_entity_poly.pdbx_strand_id
1 'polypeptide(L)'
;MDILLRMGFPMDRAEKALTCTGDVSVPAAIDWILSHKDDPLLDVQDQREYLVYLCPSGPLLEKIEEFLNKTVETSGRNGAHLHMPHITMCHASLSAFIFCNDGPGAHL
;
A
#
# COMPACT_ATOMS: atom_id res chain seq x y z
N MET A 1 9.77 21.76 -5.02
CA MET A 1 9.25 22.34 -3.76
C MET A 1 9.07 23.86 -3.82
N ASP A 2 10.14 24.67 -3.95
CA ASP A 2 10.07 26.15 -3.82
C ASP A 2 9.05 26.84 -4.73
N ILE A 3 8.88 26.34 -5.95
CA ILE A 3 7.93 26.91 -6.91
C ILE A 3 6.49 26.80 -6.40
N LEU A 4 6.11 25.68 -5.79
CA LEU A 4 4.76 25.46 -5.25
C LEU A 4 4.48 26.38 -4.05
N LEU A 5 5.49 26.56 -3.17
CA LEU A 5 5.39 27.46 -2.03
C LEU A 5 5.24 28.92 -2.48
N ARG A 6 6.01 29.34 -3.51
CA ARG A 6 5.90 30.68 -4.10
C ARG A 6 4.55 30.94 -4.77
N MET A 7 3.85 29.89 -5.23
CA MET A 7 2.48 29.97 -5.75
C MET A 7 1.43 30.07 -4.65
N GLY A 8 1.81 29.90 -3.38
CA GLY A 8 0.92 29.99 -2.22
C GLY A 8 0.27 28.66 -1.83
N PHE A 9 0.73 27.52 -2.37
CA PHE A 9 0.24 26.22 -1.90
C PHE A 9 0.79 25.91 -0.50
N PRO A 10 -0.03 25.35 0.41
CA PRO A 10 0.43 24.91 1.73
C PRO A 10 1.57 23.90 1.62
N MET A 11 2.56 23.99 2.52
CA MET A 11 3.74 23.12 2.55
C MET A 11 3.36 21.64 2.57
N ASP A 12 2.46 21.25 3.47
CA ASP A 12 1.99 19.87 3.62
C ASP A 12 1.38 19.30 2.34
N ARG A 13 0.63 20.12 1.59
CA ARG A 13 0.01 19.72 0.33
C ARG A 13 1.03 19.66 -0.80
N ALA A 14 2.00 20.58 -0.81
CA ALA A 14 3.11 20.55 -1.77
C ALA A 14 3.97 19.29 -1.59
N GLU A 15 4.31 18.91 -0.36
CA GLU A 15 5.08 17.68 -0.06
C GLU A 15 4.33 16.42 -0.47
N LYS A 16 3.03 16.35 -0.16
CA LYS A 16 2.17 15.21 -0.57
C LYS A 16 2.08 15.11 -2.08
N ALA A 17 1.89 16.23 -2.79
CA ALA A 17 1.81 16.25 -4.24
C ALA A 17 3.10 15.79 -4.92
N LEU A 18 4.26 16.25 -4.44
CA LEU A 18 5.55 15.81 -4.97
C LEU A 18 5.76 14.32 -4.72
N THR A 19 5.43 13.83 -3.52
CA THR A 19 5.53 12.40 -3.20
C THR A 19 4.61 11.55 -4.08
N CYS A 20 3.35 11.95 -4.26
CA CYS A 20 2.37 11.21 -5.05
C CYS A 20 2.66 11.24 -6.55
N THR A 21 3.34 12.28 -7.04
CA THR A 21 3.74 12.39 -8.46
C THR A 21 5.16 11.91 -8.74
N GLY A 22 5.88 11.42 -7.72
CA GLY A 22 7.27 10.96 -7.85
C GLY A 22 8.26 12.07 -8.17
N ASP A 23 7.94 13.32 -7.81
CA ASP A 23 8.74 14.53 -8.08
C ASP A 23 9.15 14.67 -9.56
N VAL A 24 8.30 14.17 -10.48
CA VAL A 24 8.63 14.12 -11.91
C VAL A 24 8.60 15.50 -12.55
N SER A 25 7.65 16.36 -12.15
CA SER A 25 7.58 17.74 -12.64
C SER A 25 6.67 18.63 -11.77
N VAL A 26 6.90 19.95 -11.83
CA VAL A 26 6.06 20.94 -11.15
C VAL A 26 4.62 20.96 -11.67
N PRO A 27 4.34 20.93 -13.00
CA PRO A 27 2.97 20.88 -13.50
C PRO A 27 2.19 19.67 -13.01
N ALA A 28 2.83 18.48 -12.97
CA ALA A 28 2.19 17.27 -12.45
C ALA A 28 1.78 17.43 -10.96
N ALA A 29 2.65 18.03 -10.14
CA ALA A 29 2.33 18.30 -8.75
C ALA A 29 1.20 19.33 -8.60
N ILE A 30 1.14 20.36 -9.45
CA ILE A 30 0.05 21.34 -9.47
C ILE A 30 -1.28 20.65 -9.81
N ASP A 31 -1.32 19.85 -10.87
CA ASP A 31 -2.53 19.13 -11.28
C ASP A 31 -3.01 18.18 -10.19
N TRP A 32 -2.08 17.55 -9.46
CA TRP A 32 -2.41 16.72 -8.31
C TRP A 32 -3.04 17.54 -7.16
N ILE A 33 -2.48 18.70 -6.80
CA ILE A 33 -3.04 19.56 -5.74
C ILE A 33 -4.44 20.05 -6.11
N LEU A 34 -4.63 20.44 -7.37
CA LEU A 34 -5.91 20.98 -7.86
C LEU A 34 -7.00 19.90 -7.95
N SER A 35 -6.64 18.67 -8.35
CA SER A 35 -7.58 17.54 -8.36
C SER A 35 -8.01 17.10 -6.96
N HIS A 36 -7.20 17.37 -5.94
CA HIS A 36 -7.49 17.03 -4.54
C HIS A 36 -7.78 18.26 -3.66
N LYS A 37 -8.17 19.40 -4.26
CA LYS A 37 -8.32 20.66 -3.54
C LYS A 37 -9.31 20.57 -2.36
N ASP A 38 -10.38 19.79 -2.51
CA ASP A 38 -11.48 19.68 -1.55
C ASP A 38 -11.35 18.45 -0.63
N ASP A 39 -10.23 17.71 -0.67
CA ASP A 39 -10.02 16.53 0.16
C ASP A 39 -9.57 16.94 1.58
N PRO A 40 -10.42 16.80 2.62
CA PRO A 40 -10.07 17.17 3.98
C PRO A 40 -9.00 16.24 4.57
N LEU A 41 -8.84 15.02 4.06
CA LEU A 41 -7.82 14.06 4.52
C LEU A 41 -6.40 14.54 4.18
N LEU A 42 -6.25 15.45 3.22
CA LEU A 42 -4.96 16.06 2.92
C LEU A 42 -4.51 17.07 3.97
N ASP A 43 -5.41 17.61 4.78
CA ASP A 43 -5.06 18.59 5.82
C ASP A 43 -4.92 17.96 7.22
N VAL A 44 -5.32 16.69 7.37
CA VAL A 44 -5.16 15.98 8.64
C VAL A 44 -3.69 15.56 8.83
N GLN A 45 -3.15 15.94 9.99
CA GLN A 45 -1.84 15.54 10.52
C GLN A 45 -1.97 14.23 11.32
N ASP A 46 -2.64 13.23 10.76
CA ASP A 46 -2.77 11.91 11.42
C ASP A 46 -1.65 10.95 10.98
N GLN A 47 -1.39 9.93 11.80
CA GLN A 47 -0.49 8.84 11.43
C GLN A 47 -1.10 8.09 10.23
N ARG A 48 -0.61 8.38 9.02
CA ARG A 48 -1.08 7.69 7.82
C ARG A 48 -0.67 6.22 7.88
N GLU A 49 -1.64 5.33 7.76
CA GLU A 49 -1.36 3.92 7.51
C GLU A 49 -0.89 3.76 6.06
N TYR A 50 0.35 3.31 5.90
CA TYR A 50 0.93 3.03 4.59
C TYR A 50 0.85 1.54 4.29
N LEU A 51 0.19 1.18 3.20
CA LEU A 51 0.27 -0.18 2.67
C LEU A 51 1.46 -0.27 1.71
N VAL A 52 2.48 -1.04 2.09
CA VAL A 52 3.66 -1.26 1.26
C VAL A 52 3.50 -2.57 0.50
N TYR A 53 3.36 -2.50 -0.82
CA TYR A 53 3.42 -3.67 -1.69
C TYR A 53 4.88 -4.03 -1.96
N LEU A 54 5.34 -5.14 -1.37
CA LEU A 54 6.68 -5.67 -1.58
C LEU A 54 6.60 -6.91 -2.47
N CYS A 55 7.55 -7.02 -3.41
CA CYS A 55 7.78 -8.26 -4.16
C CYS A 55 8.94 -9.01 -3.48
N PRO A 56 8.68 -10.13 -2.78
CA PRO A 56 9.74 -10.87 -2.08
C PRO A 56 10.77 -11.39 -3.09
N SER A 57 12.04 -11.41 -2.69
CA SER A 57 13.14 -11.94 -3.50
C SER A 57 14.10 -12.78 -2.67
N GLY A 58 14.86 -13.66 -3.34
CA GLY A 58 15.83 -14.53 -2.68
C GLY A 58 15.17 -15.61 -1.79
N PRO A 59 15.80 -15.99 -0.65
CA PRO A 59 15.35 -17.14 0.15
C PRO A 59 13.92 -17.05 0.70
N LEU A 60 13.39 -15.83 0.85
CA LEU A 60 12.01 -15.63 1.28
C LEU A 60 11.02 -16.05 0.19
N LEU A 61 11.32 -15.75 -1.07
CA LEU A 61 10.49 -16.13 -2.21
C LEU A 61 10.42 -17.65 -2.33
N GLU A 62 11.56 -18.33 -2.25
CA GLU A 62 11.64 -19.81 -2.31
C GLU A 62 10.74 -20.47 -1.24
N LYS A 63 10.76 -19.95 -0.01
CA LYS A 63 9.90 -20.46 1.08
C LYS A 63 8.42 -20.19 0.84
N ILE A 64 8.08 -19.04 0.27
CA ILE A 64 6.68 -18.70 -0.06
C ILE A 64 6.17 -19.64 -1.16
N GLU A 65 6.99 -19.92 -2.17
CA GLU A 65 6.66 -20.86 -3.26
C GLU A 65 6.52 -22.30 -2.73
N GLU A 66 7.44 -22.75 -1.88
CA GLU A 66 7.36 -24.07 -1.24
C GLU A 66 6.06 -24.21 -0.42
N PHE A 67 5.73 -23.20 0.37
CA PHE A 67 4.49 -23.16 1.15
C PHE A 67 3.25 -23.24 0.24
N LEU A 68 3.20 -22.45 -0.82
CA LEU A 68 2.12 -22.46 -1.80
C LEU A 68 1.95 -23.85 -2.42
N ASN A 69 3.02 -24.46 -2.91
CA ASN A 69 2.96 -25.80 -3.52
C ASN A 69 2.44 -26.85 -2.52
N LYS A 70 2.95 -26.82 -1.29
CA LYS A 70 2.52 -27.75 -0.24
C LYS A 70 1.05 -27.58 0.13
N THR A 71 0.55 -26.35 0.17
CA THR A 71 -0.88 -26.10 0.46
C THR A 71 -1.78 -26.59 -0.67
N VAL A 72 -1.36 -26.44 -1.93
CA VAL A 72 -2.09 -26.98 -3.08
C VAL A 72 -2.15 -28.51 -3.04
N GLU A 73 -1.04 -29.18 -2.69
CA GLU A 73 -0.99 -30.64 -2.56
C GLU A 73 -1.85 -31.16 -1.41
N THR A 74 -1.84 -30.47 -0.26
CA THR A 74 -2.51 -30.93 0.96
C THR A 74 -4.02 -30.65 0.93
N SER A 75 -4.41 -29.47 0.42
CA SER A 75 -5.78 -28.95 0.51
C SER A 75 -6.55 -29.03 -0.81
N GLY A 76 -5.86 -29.35 -1.91
CA GLY A 76 -6.37 -29.12 -3.25
C GLY A 76 -6.42 -27.63 -3.59
N ARG A 77 -6.41 -27.29 -4.88
CA ARG A 77 -6.47 -25.89 -5.31
C ARG A 77 -7.89 -25.31 -5.09
N ASN A 78 -8.01 -24.43 -4.11
CA ASN A 78 -9.21 -23.64 -3.81
C ASN A 78 -9.02 -22.12 -4.10
N GLY A 79 -10.02 -21.30 -3.74
CA GLY A 79 -10.03 -19.85 -3.95
C GLY A 79 -8.94 -19.07 -3.21
N ALA A 80 -8.41 -19.59 -2.10
CA ALA A 80 -7.34 -18.92 -1.35
C ALA A 80 -6.03 -18.83 -2.16
N HIS A 81 -5.76 -19.78 -3.07
CA HIS A 81 -4.58 -19.74 -3.93
C HIS A 81 -4.71 -18.78 -5.13
N LEU A 82 -5.84 -18.07 -5.27
CA LEU A 82 -5.99 -16.98 -6.23
C LEU A 82 -5.36 -15.68 -5.72
N HIS A 83 -5.07 -15.60 -4.41
CA HIS A 83 -4.45 -14.46 -3.79
C HIS A 83 -3.00 -14.78 -3.42
N MET A 84 -2.08 -13.87 -3.72
CA MET A 84 -0.70 -13.99 -3.25
C MET A 84 -0.70 -13.90 -1.72
N PRO A 85 0.05 -14.77 -1.01
CA PRO A 85 0.19 -14.65 0.43
C PRO A 85 0.78 -13.28 0.76
N HIS A 86 0.11 -12.54 1.65
CA HIS A 86 0.55 -11.21 2.08
C HIS A 86 0.76 -11.19 3.58
N ILE A 87 1.67 -10.30 4.02
CA ILE A 87 2.02 -10.10 5.42
C ILE A 87 1.64 -8.66 5.76
N THR A 88 0.71 -8.49 6.71
CA THR A 88 0.33 -7.18 7.21
C THR A 88 1.10 -6.90 8.50
N MET A 89 1.87 -5.81 8.53
CA MET A 89 2.57 -5.37 9.73
C MET A 89 1.73 -4.32 10.45
N CYS A 90 1.16 -4.65 11.61
CA CYS A 90 0.40 -3.71 12.43
C CYS A 90 1.28 -3.09 13.52
N HIS A 91 1.11 -1.79 13.79
CA HIS A 91 1.83 -1.08 14.85
C HIS A 91 1.15 -1.32 16.23
N ALA A 92 1.15 -2.57 16.67
CA ALA A 92 0.83 -2.94 18.05
C ALA A 92 1.47 -4.30 18.36
N SER A 93 2.52 -4.29 19.20
CA SER A 93 3.10 -5.48 19.85
C SER A 93 3.27 -6.73 18.95
N LEU A 94 4.36 -6.76 18.17
CA LEU A 94 5.07 -7.95 17.68
C LEU A 94 4.21 -9.20 17.40
N SER A 95 3.21 -9.09 16.53
CA SER A 95 2.56 -10.26 15.96
C SER A 95 2.34 -10.04 14.47
N ALA A 96 3.19 -10.66 13.65
CA ALA A 96 3.00 -10.75 12.21
C ALA A 96 1.88 -11.78 11.96
N PHE A 97 0.68 -11.30 11.63
CA PHE A 97 -0.40 -12.16 11.17
C PHE A 97 -0.32 -12.28 9.65
N ILE A 98 -0.15 -13.51 9.16
CA ILE A 98 -0.40 -13.84 7.75
C ILE A 98 -1.92 -13.95 7.61
N PHE A 99 -2.54 -12.93 7.02
CA PHE A 99 -3.94 -13.04 6.61
C PHE A 99 -3.96 -13.70 5.23
N CYS A 100 -4.52 -14.91 5.13
CA CYS A 100 -5.19 -15.27 3.89
C CYS A 100 -6.50 -14.48 3.90
N ASN A 101 -6.65 -13.52 2.98
CA ASN A 101 -7.94 -12.84 2.83
C ASN A 101 -8.92 -13.85 2.22
N ASP A 102 -9.63 -14.58 3.08
CA ASP A 102 -10.82 -15.30 2.65
C ASP A 102 -11.85 -14.23 2.28
N GLY A 103 -12.07 -14.06 0.98
CA GLY A 103 -13.10 -13.19 0.46
C GLY A 103 -14.47 -13.50 1.07
N PRO A 104 -15.41 -12.54 1.06
CA PRO A 104 -16.72 -12.70 1.68
C PRO A 104 -17.53 -13.76 0.91
N GLY A 105 -17.45 -15.02 1.33
CA GLY A 105 -18.12 -16.13 0.64
C GLY A 105 -18.12 -17.49 1.34
N ALA A 106 -17.45 -17.66 2.48
CA ALA A 106 -17.44 -18.94 3.20
C ALA A 106 -18.56 -18.99 4.28
N HIS A 107 -19.81 -19.05 3.83
CA HIS A 107 -20.93 -19.61 4.60
C HIS A 107 -21.85 -20.35 3.64
N LEU A 108 -21.61 -21.66 3.52
CA LEU A 108 -22.55 -22.80 3.47
C LEU A 108 -21.77 -24.09 3.18
#